data_AF-A0A378N8N9-F1
#
_entry.id   AF-A0A378N8N9-F1
#
_cell.length_a   1.000
_cell.length_b   1.000
_cell.length_c   1.000
_cell.angle_alpha   90.00
_cell.angle_beta   90.00
_cell.angle_gamma   90.00
#
_symmetry.space_group_name_H-M   'P 1'
#
loop_
_entity.id
_entity.type
_entity.pdbx_description
1 polymer ?
#
loop_
_entity_poly.entity_id
_entity_poly.type
_entity_poly.pdbx_seq_one_letter_code
_entity_poly.pdbx_strand_id
1 'polypeptide(L)' 'MAEKLVKNALSTSLLIAGNHHVRKDLGVPLHIAEYDRTKKVAVLMLKTEREEITSSQADYLWVTQ' A
#
# COMPACT_ATOMS: atom_id res chain seq x y z
N MET A 1 -5.70 10.20 -0.09
CA MET A 1 -4.38 9.59 0.20
C MET A 1 -3.50 9.57 -1.06
N ALA A 2 -3.89 8.89 -2.14
CA ALA A 2 -3.10 8.75 -3.37
C ALA A 2 -2.59 10.07 -3.98
N GLU A 3 -3.48 11.05 -4.22
CA GLU A 3 -3.11 12.33 -4.81
C GLU A 3 -1.94 13.01 -4.07
N LYS A 4 -1.98 13.02 -2.72
CA LYS A 4 -0.93 13.61 -1.89
C LYS A 4 0.38 12.86 -2.03
N LEU A 5 0.37 11.54 -2.17
CA LEU A 5 1.58 10.75 -2.40
C LEU A 5 2.17 11.00 -3.80
N VAL A 6 1.33 11.24 -4.81
CA VAL A 6 1.79 11.49 -6.18
C VAL A 6 2.30 12.93 -6.33
N LYS A 7 1.57 13.92 -5.81
CA LYS A 7 1.92 15.34 -5.90
C LYS A 7 2.93 15.81 -4.84
N ASN A 8 3.40 14.94 -3.95
CA ASN A 8 4.43 15.30 -2.99
C ASN A 8 5.72 15.68 -3.75
N ALA A 9 6.37 16.78 -3.34
CA ALA A 9 7.64 17.21 -3.90
C ALA A 9 8.80 16.25 -3.57
N LEU A 10 8.64 15.41 -2.54
CA LEU A 10 9.60 14.36 -2.20
C LEU A 10 9.42 13.14 -3.12
N SER A 11 10.54 12.67 -3.69
CA SER A 11 10.58 11.50 -4.57
C SER A 11 10.23 10.19 -3.86
N THR A 12 10.44 10.13 -2.54
CA THR A 12 10.13 8.97 -1.68
C THR A 12 9.19 9.40 -0.56
N SER A 13 8.13 8.63 -0.31
CA SER A 13 7.14 8.91 0.73
C SER A 13 6.65 7.60 1.34
N LEU A 14 6.30 7.64 2.64
CA LEU A 14 5.69 6.53 3.36
C LEU A 14 4.25 6.90 3.76
N LEU A 15 3.31 6.00 3.49
CA LEU A 15 1.94 6.08 4.01
C LEU A 15 1.76 5.04 5.10
N ILE A 16 1.27 5.46 6.27
CA ILE A 16 0.82 4.58 7.34
C ILE A 16 -0.70 4.68 7.40
N ALA A 17 -1.40 3.57 7.16
CA ALA A 17 -2.86 3.48 7.20
C ALA A 17 -3.30 2.04 7.49
N GLY A 18 -4.59 1.83 7.77
CA GLY A 18 -5.14 0.49 8.00
C GLY A 18 -5.10 -0.41 6.76
N ASN A 19 -5.14 -1.73 6.98
CA ASN A 19 -5.00 -2.78 5.96
C ASN A 19 -5.92 -2.61 4.73
N HIS A 20 -7.16 -2.15 4.94
CA HIS A 20 -8.10 -1.86 3.83
C HIS A 20 -7.62 -0.75 2.89
N HIS A 21 -6.90 0.25 3.40
CA HIS A 21 -6.43 1.37 2.60
C HIS A 21 -5.13 1.06 1.86
N VAL A 22 -4.28 0.16 2.36
CA VAL A 22 -2.95 -0.08 1.79
C VAL A 22 -2.89 -1.25 0.82
N ARG A 23 -3.86 -2.18 0.85
CA ARG A 23 -3.85 -3.39 0.02
C ARG A 23 -3.89 -3.08 -1.48
N LYS A 24 -3.12 -3.84 -2.27
CA LYS A 24 -2.89 -3.65 -3.72
C LYS A 24 -4.13 -3.82 -4.58
N ASP A 25 -5.05 -4.66 -4.17
CA ASP A 25 -6.25 -5.08 -4.91
C ASP A 25 -7.49 -4.22 -4.63
N LEU A 26 -7.42 -3.26 -3.70
CA LEU A 26 -8.57 -2.40 -3.35
C LEU A 26 -8.20 -0.98 -2.93
N GLY A 27 -6.99 -0.77 -2.42
CA GLY A 27 -6.63 0.44 -1.71
C GLY A 27 -5.99 1.53 -2.55
N VAL A 28 -5.25 2.39 -1.85
CA VAL A 28 -4.47 3.51 -2.38
C VAL A 28 -3.55 3.13 -3.55
N PRO A 29 -2.92 1.93 -3.63
CA PRO A 29 -2.10 1.57 -4.79
C PRO A 29 -2.84 1.66 -6.13
N LEU A 30 -4.12 1.27 -6.17
CA LEU A 30 -4.93 1.39 -7.40
C LEU A 30 -5.13 2.86 -7.78
N HIS A 31 -5.47 3.70 -6.80
CA HIS A 31 -5.63 5.13 -7.02
C HIS A 31 -4.32 5.85 -7.38
N ILE A 32 -3.15 5.37 -6.93
CA ILE A 32 -1.86 5.92 -7.37
C ILE A 32 -1.69 5.70 -8.88
N ALA A 33 -2.04 4.51 -9.38
CA ALA A 33 -1.93 4.19 -10.81
C ALA A 33 -2.89 5.01 -11.69
N GLU A 34 -3.96 5.58 -11.13
CA GLU A 34 -4.85 6.53 -11.82
C GLU A 34 -4.17 7.89 -12.06
N TYR A 35 -3.27 8.32 -11.17
CA TYR A 35 -2.53 9.58 -11.32
C TYR A 35 -1.19 9.41 -12.05
N ASP A 36 -0.45 8.33 -11.77
CA ASP A 36 0.87 8.05 -12.35
C ASP A 36 1.16 6.55 -12.35
N ARG A 37 1.08 5.93 -13.53
CA ARG A 37 1.36 4.49 -13.74
C ARG A 37 2.84 4.13 -13.64
N THR A 38 3.74 5.12 -13.68
CA THR A 38 5.19 4.90 -13.59
C THR A 38 5.67 4.87 -12.14
N LYS A 39 4.83 5.34 -11.20
CA LYS A 39 5.18 5.40 -9.79
C LYS A 39 5.28 3.99 -9.21
N LYS A 40 6.45 3.67 -8.67
CA LYS A 40 6.70 2.40 -7.98
C LYS A 40 6.10 2.45 -6.58
N VAL A 41 5.31 1.45 -6.23
CA VAL A 41 4.68 1.30 -4.91
C VAL A 41 5.02 -0.09 -4.39
N ALA A 42 5.43 -0.16 -3.12
CA ALA A 42 5.55 -1.41 -2.38
C ALA A 42 4.60 -1.37 -1.19
N VAL A 43 3.87 -2.47 -0.96
CA VAL A 43 2.88 -2.59 0.11
C VAL A 43 3.39 -3.56 1.18
N LEU A 44 3.62 -3.02 2.38
CA LEU A 44 3.83 -3.80 3.60
C LEU A 44 2.53 -3.80 4.41
N MET A 45 2.01 -4.97 4.71
CA MET A 45 0.86 -5.11 5.63
C MET A 45 1.30 -5.78 6.92
N LEU A 46 0.82 -5.24 8.04
CA LEU A 46 0.99 -5.86 9.36
C LEU A 46 -0.21 -6.77 9.59
N LYS A 47 0.06 -7.98 10.08
CA LYS A 47 -0.98 -8.94 10.40
C LYS A 47 -0.68 -9.74 11.65
N THR A 48 -1.73 -10.23 12.27
CA THR A 48 -1.66 -11.31 13.25
C THR A 48 -1.68 -12.67 12.55
N GLU A 49 -1.31 -13.74 13.25
CA GLU A 49 -1.29 -15.10 12.69
C GLU A 49 -2.66 -15.57 12.14
N ARG A 50 -3.77 -15.02 12.67
CA ARG A 50 -5.14 -15.41 12.33
C ARG A 50 -5.68 -14.77 11.05
N GLU A 51 -4.98 -13.78 10.51
CA GLU A 51 -5.42 -13.06 9.32
C GLU A 51 -4.89 -13.72 8.04
N GLU A 52 -5.79 -14.03 7.11
CA GLU A 52 -5.42 -14.47 5.77
C GLU A 52 -5.22 -13.27 4.84
N ILE A 53 -3.97 -13.04 4.45
CA ILE A 53 -3.58 -12.05 3.46
C ILE A 53 -2.78 -12.77 2.38
N THR A 54 -3.17 -12.55 1.13
CA THR A 54 -2.60 -13.17 -0.06
C THR A 54 -1.60 -12.24 -0.77
N SER A 55 -0.82 -12.78 -1.70
CA SER A 55 0.13 -12.00 -2.51
C SER A 55 -0.53 -10.98 -3.44
N SER A 56 -1.83 -11.11 -3.72
CA SER A 56 -2.57 -10.08 -4.44
C SER A 56 -2.81 -8.83 -3.61
N GLN A 57 -2.72 -8.92 -2.28
CA GLN A 57 -3.00 -7.83 -1.34
C GLN A 57 -1.75 -7.07 -0.92
N ALA A 58 -0.60 -7.73 -0.78
CA ALA A 58 0.64 -7.11 -0.28
C ALA A 58 1.89 -7.67 -0.97
N ASP A 59 2.97 -6.88 -0.98
CA ASP A 59 4.30 -7.33 -1.41
C ASP A 59 5.08 -7.94 -0.24
N TYR A 60 4.84 -7.44 0.97
CA TYR A 60 5.47 -7.90 2.21
C TYR A 60 4.44 -8.03 3.32
N LEU A 61 4.65 -9.01 4.20
CA LEU A 61 3.87 -9.19 5.43
C LEU A 61 4.81 -9.08 6.63
N TRP A 62 4.41 -8.26 7.61
CA TRP A 62 4.96 -8.33 8.95
C TRP A 62 3.97 -9.10 9.82
N VAL A 63 4.37 -10.28 10.27
CA VAL A 63 3.56 -11.10 11.18
C VAL A 63 3.98 -10.82 12.61
N THR A 64 3.03 -10.39 13.44
CA THR A 64 3.22 -10.24 14.89
C THR A 64 2.55 -11.39 15.64
N GLN A 65 3.17 -11.79 16.75
CA GLN A 65 2.65 -12.80 17.68
C GLN A 65 1.49 -12.24 18.52
#